data_AF-A0A7S3JHD8-F1
#
_entry.id   AF-A0A7S3JHD8-F1
#
_cell.length_a   1.000
_cell.length_b   1.000
_cell.length_c   1.000
_cell.angle_alpha   90.00
_cell.angle_beta   90.00
_cell.angle_gamma   90.00
#
_symmetry.space_group_name_H-M   'P 1'
#
loop_
_entity.id
_entity.type
_entity.pdbx_description
1 polymer ?
#
loop_
_entity_poly.entity_id
_entity_poly.type
_entity_poly.pdbx_seq_one_letter_code
_entity_poly.pdbx_strand_id
1 'polypeptide(L)'
;AFHIEEIPNPNTIYDKQKWKNTTSQIADPICSVAAGKDGFIVGRSSGQVYQYTLPYIQRNENKFLLKCKPQTLSLNCNCTKFAIIDINGVLTFFDMEECPPGSKVPGYHKPDEKKEVWSVIWSTDNPDMC
;
A
#
# COMPACT_ATOMS: atom_id res chain seq x y z
N ALA A 1 20.08 -6.25 6.06
CA ALA A 1 18.99 -5.25 6.04
C ALA A 1 17.77 -5.95 5.46
N PHE A 2 16.56 -5.72 5.96
CA PHE A 2 15.37 -6.29 5.34
C PHE A 2 14.99 -5.44 4.14
N HIS A 3 15.07 -6.02 2.95
CA HIS A 3 14.69 -5.35 1.73
C HIS A 3 13.21 -5.62 1.45
N ILE A 4 12.46 -4.61 0.99
CA ILE A 4 11.00 -4.72 0.75
C ILE A 4 10.62 -5.82 -0.26
N GLU A 5 11.57 -6.17 -1.13
CA GLU A 5 11.44 -7.23 -2.15
C GLU A 5 11.65 -8.64 -1.60
N GLU A 6 12.38 -8.74 -0.48
CA GLU A 6 12.77 -10.03 0.08
C GLU A 6 11.71 -10.50 1.06
N ILE A 7 11.30 -11.77 0.93
CA ILE A 7 10.55 -12.44 1.97
C ILE A 7 11.58 -12.89 3.02
N PRO A 8 11.52 -12.40 4.27
CA PRO A 8 12.51 -12.77 5.28
C PRO A 8 12.46 -14.28 5.54
N ASN A 9 13.61 -14.96 5.51
CA ASN A 9 13.70 -16.35 5.93
C ASN A 9 13.93 -16.42 7.45
N PRO A 10 12.95 -16.88 8.25
CA PRO A 10 13.02 -16.85 9.73
C PRO A 10 14.22 -17.58 10.30
N ASN A 11 14.75 -18.59 9.59
CA ASN A 11 15.87 -19.39 10.04
C ASN A 11 17.22 -18.65 9.92
N THR A 12 17.28 -17.58 9.12
CA THR A 12 18.53 -16.86 8.81
C THR A 12 18.48 -15.38 9.14
N ILE A 13 17.33 -14.83 9.58
CA ILE A 13 17.15 -13.39 9.80
C ILE A 13 18.08 -12.78 10.87
N TYR A 14 18.54 -13.58 11.84
CA TYR A 14 19.40 -13.11 12.94
C TYR A 14 20.89 -13.43 12.72
N ASP A 15 21.27 -14.02 11.59
CA ASP A 15 22.66 -14.39 11.31
C ASP A 15 23.47 -13.13 10.92
N LYS A 16 24.14 -12.55 11.92
CA LYS A 16 24.97 -11.35 11.77
C LYS A 16 26.11 -11.55 10.77
N GLN A 17 26.61 -12.77 10.59
CA GLN A 17 27.74 -13.03 9.68
C GLN A 17 27.32 -13.07 8.21
N LYS A 18 26.05 -13.39 7.94
CA LYS A 18 25.47 -13.33 6.59
C LYS A 18 24.95 -11.94 6.21
N TRP A 19 24.98 -10.98 7.12
CA TRP A 19 24.52 -9.64 6.82
C TRP A 19 25.40 -9.00 5.75
N LYS A 20 24.81 -8.76 4.58
CA LYS A 20 25.41 -7.96 3.50
C LYS A 20 24.73 -6.61 3.49
N ASN A 21 25.53 -5.55 3.39
CA ASN A 21 25.02 -4.23 3.04
C ASN A 21 24.64 -4.29 1.56
N THR A 22 23.35 -4.44 1.32
CA THR A 22 22.80 -4.48 -0.03
C THR A 22 22.72 -3.03 -0.53
N THR A 23 23.80 -2.53 -1.14
CA THR A 23 23.78 -1.30 -1.96
C THR A 23 23.07 -1.54 -3.30
N SER A 24 22.16 -2.52 -3.37
CA SER A 24 21.39 -2.78 -4.58
C SER A 24 20.50 -1.58 -4.83
N GLN A 25 20.56 -1.06 -6.05
CA GLN A 25 19.64 -0.02 -6.48
C GLN A 25 18.21 -0.55 -6.37
N ILE A 26 17.38 0.18 -5.65
CA ILE A 26 15.95 -0.09 -5.58
C ILE A 26 15.35 0.34 -6.92
N ALA A 27 15.07 -0.64 -7.80
CA ALA A 27 14.52 -0.37 -9.13
C ALA A 27 13.14 0.32 -9.06
N ASP A 28 12.36 0.02 -8.01
CA ASP A 28 11.03 0.58 -7.81
C ASP A 28 10.92 1.21 -6.40
N PRO A 29 11.25 2.51 -6.25
CA PRO A 29 11.35 3.13 -4.94
C PRO A 29 9.99 3.31 -4.28
N ILE A 30 9.97 3.18 -2.95
CA ILE A 30 8.82 3.54 -2.11
C ILE A 30 8.56 5.03 -2.30
N CYS A 31 7.33 5.39 -2.63
CA CYS A 31 6.92 6.79 -2.81
C CYS A 31 5.83 7.24 -1.83
N SER A 32 5.13 6.30 -1.19
CA SER A 32 4.07 6.63 -0.23
C SER A 32 3.87 5.51 0.79
N VAL A 33 3.38 5.88 1.97
CA VAL A 33 3.04 4.95 3.06
C VAL A 33 1.77 5.43 3.75
N ALA A 34 0.97 4.49 4.24
CA ALA A 34 -0.18 4.80 5.10
C ALA A 34 -0.33 3.70 6.15
N ALA A 35 -0.70 4.07 7.37
CA ALA A 35 -0.95 3.13 8.45
C ALA A 35 -2.38 3.24 8.95
N GLY A 36 -2.91 2.14 9.44
CA GLY A 36 -4.21 2.06 10.09
C GLY A 36 -4.13 1.14 11.32
N LYS A 37 -5.29 0.75 11.85
CA LYS A 37 -5.37 -0.03 13.10
C LYS A 37 -4.83 -1.46 12.97
N ASP A 38 -5.02 -2.11 11.82
CA ASP A 38 -4.70 -3.54 11.64
C ASP A 38 -3.39 -3.76 10.88
N GLY A 39 -2.79 -2.70 10.34
CA GLY A 39 -1.69 -2.81 9.40
C GLY A 39 -1.26 -1.50 8.78
N PHE A 40 -0.34 -1.59 7.83
CA PHE A 40 0.08 -0.46 7.01
C PHE A 40 0.30 -0.91 5.57
N ILE A 41 0.22 0.05 4.64
CA ILE A 41 0.45 -0.16 3.23
C ILE A 41 1.65 0.67 2.78
N VAL A 42 2.40 0.12 1.82
CA VAL A 42 3.57 0.76 1.22
C VAL A 42 3.35 0.84 -0.28
N GLY A 43 3.21 2.06 -0.80
CA GLY A 43 3.07 2.35 -2.22
C GLY A 43 4.42 2.61 -2.88
N ARG A 44 4.60 2.02 -4.06
CA ARG A 44 5.82 2.11 -4.84
C ARG A 44 5.59 2.89 -6.13
N SER A 45 6.68 3.38 -6.72
CA SER A 45 6.63 4.25 -7.90
C SER A 45 6.02 3.57 -9.13
N SER A 46 6.08 2.24 -9.22
CA SER A 46 5.42 1.42 -10.24
C SER A 46 3.90 1.32 -10.08
N GLY A 47 3.34 1.81 -8.98
CA GLY A 47 1.94 1.62 -8.61
C GLY A 47 1.68 0.33 -7.80
N GLN A 48 2.71 -0.50 -7.55
CA GLN A 48 2.58 -1.63 -6.63
C GLN A 48 2.34 -1.15 -5.20
N VAL A 49 1.39 -1.76 -4.51
CA VAL A 49 1.12 -1.52 -3.10
C VAL A 49 1.21 -2.84 -2.34
N TYR A 50 2.05 -2.85 -1.30
CA TYR A 50 2.19 -3.98 -0.38
C TYR A 50 1.48 -3.68 0.93
N GLN A 51 0.71 -4.65 1.41
CA GLN A 51 0.04 -4.59 2.70
C GLN A 51 0.83 -5.39 3.73
N TYR A 52 0.99 -4.82 4.92
CA TYR A 52 1.65 -5.45 6.07
C TYR A 52 0.70 -5.46 7.26
N THR A 53 0.64 -6.57 7.99
CA THR A 53 -0.21 -6.72 9.17
C THR A 53 0.51 -6.29 10.44
N LEU A 54 -0.24 -5.81 11.42
CA LEU A 54 0.24 -5.57 12.78
C LEU A 54 -0.32 -6.65 13.74
N PRO A 55 0.39 -6.98 14.83
CA PRO A 55 1.70 -6.44 15.24
C PRO A 55 2.90 -7.11 14.57
N TYR A 56 2.69 -8.21 13.83
CA TYR A 56 3.77 -9.11 13.41
C TYR A 56 4.55 -8.66 12.16
N ILE A 57 4.13 -7.58 11.50
CA ILE A 57 4.77 -6.99 10.30
C ILE A 57 4.94 -8.05 9.20
N GLN A 58 3.90 -8.86 9.01
CA GLN A 58 3.89 -9.87 7.95
C GLN A 58 3.32 -9.25 6.67
N ARG A 59 4.03 -9.42 5.56
CA ARG A 59 3.52 -8.98 4.25
C ARG A 59 2.36 -9.89 3.85
N ASN A 60 1.20 -9.30 3.58
CA ASN A 60 0.07 -10.03 3.03
C ASN A 60 0.43 -10.58 1.64
N GLU A 61 -0.16 -11.71 1.26
CA GLU A 61 0.08 -12.32 -0.05
C GLU A 61 -0.51 -11.49 -1.19
N ASN A 62 -1.59 -10.77 -0.88
CA ASN A 62 -2.24 -9.87 -1.82
C ASN A 62 -1.33 -8.69 -2.17
N LYS A 63 -1.10 -8.53 -3.47
CA LYS A 63 -0.43 -7.36 -4.05
C LYS A 63 -1.48 -6.56 -4.79
N PHE A 64 -1.61 -5.28 -4.44
CA PHE A 64 -2.49 -4.38 -5.17
C PHE A 64 -1.68 -3.63 -6.22
N LEU A 65 -2.33 -3.32 -7.34
CA LEU A 65 -1.72 -2.59 -8.44
C LEU A 65 -2.58 -1.36 -8.76
N LEU A 66 -1.98 -0.19 -8.60
CA LEU A 66 -2.56 1.09 -8.98
C LEU A 66 -2.27 1.41 -10.43
N LYS A 67 -3.17 2.14 -11.07
CA LYS A 67 -2.97 2.66 -12.44
C LYS A 67 -2.18 3.98 -12.47
N CYS A 68 -1.65 4.41 -11.33
CA CYS A 68 -0.96 5.69 -11.16
C CYS A 68 0.25 5.54 -10.22
N LYS A 69 1.11 6.56 -10.21
CA LYS A 69 2.17 6.71 -9.21
C LYS A 69 1.60 7.47 -7.99
N PRO A 70 1.42 6.82 -6.83
CA PRO A 70 0.85 7.48 -5.67
C PRO A 70 1.85 8.49 -5.08
N GLN A 71 1.37 9.69 -4.76
CA GLN A 71 2.09 10.67 -3.96
C GLN A 71 1.71 10.53 -2.48
N THR A 72 0.42 10.38 -2.20
CA THR A 72 -0.12 10.20 -0.85
C THR A 72 -1.10 9.02 -0.84
N LEU A 73 -1.01 8.20 0.21
CA LEU A 73 -1.98 7.15 0.52
C LEU A 73 -2.61 7.46 1.87
N SER A 74 -3.88 7.08 2.06
CA SER A 74 -4.56 7.20 3.34
C SER A 74 -5.55 6.06 3.52
N LEU A 75 -5.41 5.27 4.59
CA LEU A 75 -6.31 4.15 4.91
C LEU A 75 -7.57 4.66 5.61
N ASN A 76 -8.72 4.07 5.32
CA ASN A 76 -9.95 4.34 6.04
C ASN A 76 -9.94 3.69 7.45
N CYS A 77 -10.91 4.05 8.29
CA CYS A 77 -10.95 3.69 9.71
C CYS A 77 -10.98 2.18 10.00
N ASN A 78 -11.44 1.36 9.05
CA ASN A 78 -11.49 -0.10 9.18
C ASN A 78 -10.46 -0.84 8.32
N CYS A 79 -9.54 -0.13 7.66
CA CYS A 79 -8.47 -0.70 6.84
C CYS A 79 -8.96 -1.59 5.67
N THR A 80 -10.13 -1.32 5.10
CA THR A 80 -10.66 -2.05 3.94
C THR A 80 -10.52 -1.26 2.63
N LYS A 81 -10.38 0.07 2.72
CA LYS A 81 -10.20 0.96 1.57
C LYS A 81 -9.05 1.94 1.83
N PHE A 82 -8.49 2.47 0.75
CA PHE A 82 -7.57 3.59 0.85
C PHE A 82 -7.80 4.61 -0.26
N ALA A 83 -7.55 5.86 0.09
CA ALA A 83 -7.53 6.98 -0.83
C ALA A 83 -6.12 7.14 -1.41
N ILE A 84 -6.06 7.54 -2.67
CA ILE A 84 -4.83 7.74 -3.42
C ILE A 84 -4.86 9.14 -3.99
N ILE A 85 -3.88 9.96 -3.65
CA ILE A 85 -3.59 11.18 -4.40
C ILE A 85 -2.34 10.91 -5.20
N ASP A 86 -2.44 10.96 -6.52
CA ASP A 86 -1.31 10.73 -7.41
C ASP A 86 -0.45 11.99 -7.60
N ILE A 87 0.67 11.85 -8.33
CA ILE A 87 1.58 12.96 -8.64
C ILE A 87 0.94 14.10 -9.48
N ASN A 88 -0.24 13.88 -10.07
CA ASN A 88 -0.97 14.87 -10.84
C ASN A 88 -2.06 15.57 -10.00
N GLY A 89 -2.15 15.26 -8.70
CA GLY A 89 -3.18 15.80 -7.81
C GLY A 89 -4.56 15.21 -8.08
N VAL A 90 -4.64 13.99 -8.63
CA VAL A 90 -5.90 13.27 -8.83
C VAL A 90 -6.15 12.34 -7.64
N LEU A 91 -7.25 12.59 -6.93
CA LEU A 91 -7.78 11.73 -5.89
C LEU A 91 -8.62 10.61 -6.51
N THR A 92 -8.29 9.38 -6.16
CA THR A 92 -9.08 8.17 -6.45
C THR A 92 -9.15 7.27 -5.22
N PHE A 93 -10.03 6.28 -5.25
CA PHE A 93 -10.19 5.32 -4.15
C PHE A 93 -9.89 3.90 -4.61
N PHE A 94 -9.35 3.11 -3.70
CA PHE A 94 -9.09 1.70 -3.92
C PHE A 94 -9.72 0.87 -2.80
N ASP A 95 -10.46 -0.14 -3.21
CA ASP A 95 -11.12 -1.10 -2.34
C ASP A 95 -10.31 -2.40 -2.32
N MET A 96 -9.84 -2.81 -1.14
CA MET A 96 -8.98 -4.00 -1.01
C MET A 96 -9.77 -5.31 -0.99
N GLU A 97 -11.07 -5.25 -0.74
CA GLU A 97 -11.93 -6.43 -0.56
C GLU A 97 -12.85 -6.64 -1.78
N GLU A 98 -13.24 -5.57 -2.46
CA GLU A 98 -14.08 -5.65 -3.64
C GLU A 98 -13.34 -6.25 -4.85
N CYS A 99 -14.03 -7.13 -5.57
CA CYS A 99 -13.54 -7.68 -6.82
C CYS A 99 -13.97 -6.79 -8.00
N PRO A 100 -13.05 -6.43 -8.92
CA PRO A 100 -13.42 -5.77 -10.17
C PRO A 100 -14.45 -6.58 -10.97
N PRO A 101 -15.30 -5.94 -11.79
CA PRO A 101 -16.22 -6.64 -12.68
C PRO A 101 -15.50 -7.68 -13.55
N GLY A 102 -15.91 -8.95 -13.45
CA GLY A 102 -15.30 -10.05 -14.20
C GLY A 102 -14.03 -10.65 -13.58
N SER A 103 -13.59 -10.17 -12.42
CA SER A 103 -12.49 -10.74 -11.64
C SER A 103 -13.01 -11.46 -10.39
N LYS A 104 -12.27 -12.48 -9.94
CA LYS A 104 -12.45 -13.11 -8.61
C LYS A 104 -11.34 -12.74 -7.63
N VAL A 105 -10.38 -11.92 -8.07
CA VAL A 105 -9.27 -11.45 -7.27
C VAL A 105 -9.67 -10.13 -6.62
N PRO A 106 -9.62 -10.02 -5.28
CA PRO A 106 -9.89 -8.77 -4.57
C PRO A 106 -8.92 -7.66 -4.95
N GLY A 107 -9.37 -6.42 -4.85
CA GLY A 107 -8.60 -5.24 -5.20
C GLY A 107 -9.20 -4.52 -6.40
N TYR A 108 -9.97 -3.48 -6.14
CA TYR A 108 -10.65 -2.69 -7.16
C TYR A 108 -10.36 -1.20 -7.04
N HIS A 109 -9.76 -0.64 -8.09
CA HIS A 109 -9.60 0.80 -8.25
C HIS A 109 -10.92 1.41 -8.71
N LYS A 110 -11.53 2.24 -7.85
CA LYS A 110 -12.82 2.88 -8.13
C LYS A 110 -12.71 3.85 -9.30
N PRO A 111 -13.77 3.96 -10.13
CA PRO A 111 -13.76 4.80 -11.32
C PRO A 111 -13.90 6.29 -11.00
N ASP A 112 -14.45 6.64 -9.84
CA ASP A 112 -14.66 8.02 -9.44
C ASP A 112 -13.32 8.71 -9.14
N GLU A 113 -13.13 9.89 -9.72
CA GLU A 113 -11.95 10.71 -9.54
C GLU A 113 -12.30 12.16 -9.20
N LYS A 114 -11.42 12.81 -8.42
CA LYS A 114 -11.47 14.26 -8.17
C LYS A 114 -10.10 14.87 -8.47
N LYS A 115 -10.07 15.92 -9.27
CA LYS A 115 -8.84 16.61 -9.68
C LYS A 115 -8.52 17.76 -8.73
N GLU A 116 -7.26 18.22 -8.79
CA GLU A 116 -6.76 19.35 -8.00
C GLU A 116 -6.88 19.14 -6.49
N VAL A 117 -6.58 17.91 -6.04
CA VAL A 117 -6.64 17.52 -4.63
C VAL A 117 -5.25 17.50 -4.02
N TRP A 118 -5.11 18.14 -2.86
CA TRP A 118 -3.85 18.15 -2.09
C TRP A 118 -3.88 17.23 -0.87
N SER A 119 -5.06 17.01 -0.29
CA SER A 119 -5.23 16.21 0.92
C SER A 119 -6.63 15.62 1.02
N VAL A 120 -6.76 14.56 1.82
CA VAL A 120 -8.00 13.84 2.13
C VAL A 120 -7.89 13.29 3.56
N ILE A 121 -8.99 13.31 4.30
CA ILE A 121 -9.07 12.80 5.68
C ILE A 121 -10.27 11.88 5.76
N TRP A 122 -10.07 10.63 6.12
CA TRP A 122 -11.17 9.70 6.36
C TRP A 122 -11.91 10.07 7.65
N SER A 123 -13.22 9.86 7.65
CA SER A 123 -14.00 9.84 8.89
C SER A 123 -13.46 8.73 9.82
N THR A 124 -13.45 9.02 11.11
CA THR A 124 -12.98 8.09 12.15
C THR A 124 -14.01 7.04 12.53
N ASP A 125 -15.28 7.27 12.21
CA ASP A 125 -16.44 6.50 12.65
C ASP A 125 -17.27 5.92 11.50
N ASN A 126 -17.09 6.41 10.28
CA ASN A 126 -17.79 5.94 9.09
C ASN A 126 -16.78 5.58 7.97
N PRO A 127 -16.68 4.30 7.58
CA PRO A 127 -15.70 3.84 6.60
C PRO A 127 -15.97 4.30 5.16
N ASP A 128 -17.15 4.83 4.88
CA ASP A 128 -17.60 5.26 3.55
C ASP A 128 -17.51 6.78 3.36
N MET A 129 -16.97 7.53 4.34
CA MET A 129 -16.92 9.00 4.33
C MET A 129 -15.48 9.53 4.45
N CYS A 130 -15.15 10.54 3.64
CA CYS A 130 -13.89 11.29 3.65
C CYS A 130 -14.08 12.76 3.28
#